data_AF-A0A1M7Z3G7-F1
#
_entry.id   AF-A0A1M7Z3G7-F1
#
_cell.length_a   1.000
_cell.length_b   1.000
_cell.length_c   1.000
_cell.angle_alpha   90.00
_cell.angle_beta   90.00
_cell.angle_gamma   90.00
#
_symmetry.space_group_name_H-M   'P 1'
#
loop_
_entity.id
_entity.type
_entity.pdbx_description
1 polymer ?
#
loop_
_entity_poly.entity_id
_entity_poly.type
_entity_poly.pdbx_seq_one_letter_code
_entity_poly.pdbx_strand_id
1 'polypeptide(L)' 'MTRQAGLDAACAAHPERFAKGAPKVAMPAKEVSINPVPEDADSEVIEKGVNFPTLSSVTRNAI' A
#
# COMPACT_ATOMS: atom_id res chain seq x y z
N MET A 1 -9.46 -9.30 14.64
CA MET A 1 -8.14 -9.67 15.21
C MET A 1 -7.09 -8.75 14.62
N THR A 2 -6.20 -8.15 15.42
CA THR A 2 -5.11 -7.30 14.91
C THR A 2 -3.88 -8.14 14.55
N ARG A 3 -2.97 -7.61 13.72
CA ARG A 3 -1.68 -8.30 13.43
C ARG A 3 -0.91 -8.61 14.72
N GLN A 4 -0.95 -7.70 15.70
CA GLN A 4 -0.26 -7.90 16.98
C GLN A 4 -0.87 -9.07 17.76
N ALA A 5 -2.20 -9.12 17.88
CA ALA A 5 -2.87 -10.22 18.59
C ALA A 5 -2.57 -11.60 17.97
N GLY A 6 -2.41 -11.67 16.65
CA GLY A 6 -2.01 -12.91 15.97
C GLY A 6 -0.57 -13.33 16.29
N LEU A 7 0.35 -12.36 16.31
CA LEU A 7 1.75 -12.61 16.71
C LEU A 7 1.85 -13.00 18.19
N ASP A 8 1.08 -12.37 19.07
CA ASP A 8 1.06 -12.68 20.50
C ASP A 8 0.58 -14.12 20.73
N ALA A 9 -0.52 -14.52 20.07
CA ALA A 9 -1.04 -15.88 20.15
C ALA A 9 -0.05 -16.93 19.62
N ALA A 10 0.64 -16.64 18.50
CA ALA A 10 1.65 -17.52 17.94
C ALA A 10 2.88 -17.64 18.85
N CYS A 11 3.32 -16.53 19.47
CA CYS A 11 4.44 -16.53 20.41
C CYS A 11 4.11 -17.28 21.70
N ALA A 12 2.87 -17.19 22.18
CA ALA A 12 2.42 -17.97 23.33
C ALA A 12 2.38 -19.48 23.04
N ALA A 13 1.98 -19.87 21.82
CA ALA A 13 1.91 -21.27 21.42
C ALA A 13 3.29 -21.90 21.13
N HIS A 14 4.23 -21.11 20.61
CA HIS A 14 5.52 -21.60 20.11
C HIS A 14 6.70 -20.66 20.44
N PRO A 15 7.03 -20.44 21.73
CA PRO A 15 8.08 -19.51 22.13
C PRO A 15 9.46 -19.84 21.52
N GLU A 16 9.74 -21.11 21.24
CA GLU A 16 10.98 -21.59 20.62
C GLU A 16 11.21 -21.06 19.20
N ARG A 17 10.14 -20.67 18.50
CA ARG A 17 10.22 -20.09 17.15
C ARG A 17 10.60 -18.60 17.16
N PHE A 18 10.56 -17.96 18.32
CA PHE A 18 10.83 -16.54 18.50
C PHE A 18 12.13 -16.33 19.28
N ALA A 19 13.27 -16.63 18.64
CA ALA A 19 14.60 -16.55 19.26
C ALA A 19 14.98 -15.17 19.85
N LYS A 20 14.27 -14.10 19.48
CA LYS A 20 14.45 -12.73 19.98
C LYS A 20 13.32 -12.27 20.92
N GLY A 21 12.49 -13.19 21.40
CA GLY A 21 11.33 -12.91 22.25
C GLY A 21 10.10 -12.43 21.45
N ALA A 22 9.10 -11.93 22.17
CA ALA A 22 7.81 -11.56 21.62
C ALA A 22 7.93 -10.45 20.55
N PRO A 23 7.47 -10.69 19.31
CA PRO A 23 7.59 -9.72 18.23
C PRO A 23 6.57 -8.58 18.35
N LYS A 24 6.95 -7.38 17.92
CA LYS A 24 6.06 -6.22 17.81
C LYS A 24 5.81 -5.87 16.35
N VAL A 25 4.55 -5.63 16.02
CA VAL A 25 4.13 -5.15 14.70
C VAL A 25 4.59 -3.71 14.54
N ALA A 26 5.35 -3.46 13.48
CA ALA A 26 5.65 -2.10 13.04
C ALA A 26 4.34 -1.41 12.61
N MET A 27 4.15 -0.17 13.07
CA MET A 27 3.05 0.66 12.60
C MET A 27 3.21 0.91 11.09
N PRO A 28 2.11 0.92 10.32
CA PRO A 28 2.18 1.36 8.94
C PRO A 28 2.67 2.81 8.88
N ALA A 29 3.24 3.20 7.73
CA ALA A 29 3.59 4.59 7.48
C ALA A 29 2.36 5.49 7.66
N LYS A 30 2.57 6.71 8.15
CA LYS A 30 1.49 7.70 8.37
C LYS A 30 0.77 8.04 7.06
N GLU A 31 1.50 8.02 5.96
CA GLU A 31 1.01 8.26 4.62
C GLU A 31 1.64 7.25 3.66
N VAL A 32 0.84 6.79 2.69
CA VAL A 32 1.28 5.92 1.61
C VAL A 32 0.70 6.51 0.33
N SER A 33 1.56 6.94 -0.58
CA SER A 33 1.15 7.48 -1.88
C SER A 33 1.39 6.43 -2.96
N ILE A 34 0.36 6.13 -3.73
CA ILE A 34 0.47 5.28 -4.94
C ILE A 34 0.45 6.24 -6.13
N ASN A 35 1.51 6.22 -6.93
CA ASN A 35 1.72 7.15 -8.05
C ASN A 35 1.63 8.63 -7.62
N PRO A 36 2.54 9.12 -6.76
CA PRO A 36 2.58 10.54 -6.45
C PRO A 36 2.83 11.36 -7.71
N VAL A 37 2.20 12.52 -7.81
CA VAL A 37 2.48 13.49 -8.88
C VAL A 37 3.91 14.02 -8.65
N PRO A 38 4.84 13.86 -9.60
CA PRO A 38 6.17 14.42 -9.47
C PRO A 38 6.12 15.95 -9.47
N GLU A 39 7.07 16.59 -8.79
CA GLU A 39 7.10 18.07 -8.67
C GLU A 39 7.19 18.76 -10.04
N ASP A 40 7.82 18.11 -11.02
CA ASP A 40 7.97 18.57 -12.40
C ASP A 40 6.88 18.03 -13.35
N ALA A 41 5.74 17.59 -12.82
CA ALA A 41 4.67 17.08 -13.68
C ALA A 41 4.07 18.21 -14.53
N ASP A 42 4.11 18.03 -15.86
CA ASP A 42 3.41 18.90 -16.79
C ASP A 42 1.89 18.88 -16.55
N SER A 43 1.21 19.99 -16.83
CA SER A 43 -0.25 20.13 -16.65
C SER A 43 -1.04 18.98 -17.31
N GLU A 44 -0.59 18.47 -18.47
CA GLU A 44 -1.25 17.33 -19.14
C GLU A 44 -1.15 16.01 -18.35
N VAL A 45 -0.07 15.80 -17.60
CA VAL A 45 0.13 14.61 -16.75
C VAL A 45 -0.74 14.71 -15.50
N ILE A 46 -0.86 15.93 -14.96
CA ILE A 46 -1.74 16.25 -13.83
C ILE A 46 -3.22 16.03 -14.21
N GLU A 47 -3.63 16.48 -15.40
CA GLU A 47 -5.01 16.34 -15.89
C GLU A 47 -5.42 14.89 -16.18
N LYS A 48 -4.50 14.07 -16.70
CA LYS A 48 -4.78 12.64 -17.00
C LYS A 48 -4.73 11.76 -15.75
N GLY A 49 -4.01 12.17 -14.70
CA GLY A 49 -3.92 11.50 -13.40
C GLY A 49 -3.25 10.12 -13.39
N VAL A 50 -3.15 9.46 -14.55
CA VAL A 50 -2.61 8.10 -14.74
C VAL A 50 -2.17 7.88 -16.20
N ASN A 51 -1.10 7.13 -16.44
CA ASN A 51 -0.64 6.77 -17.79
C ASN A 51 -1.29 5.47 -18.28
N PHE A 52 -2.54 5.53 -18.73
CA PHE A 52 -3.22 4.39 -19.37
C PHE A 52 -3.37 4.61 -20.88
N PRO A 53 -2.62 3.89 -21.72
CA PRO A 53 -2.68 4.03 -23.18
C PRO A 53 -4.08 3.77 -23.78
N THR A 54 -4.93 3.02 -23.08
CA THR A 54 -6.26 2.61 -23.54
C THR A 54 -7.41 3.49 -23.05
N LEU A 55 -7.15 4.53 -22.24
CA LEU A 55 -8.20 5.43 -21.73
C LEU A 55 -9.01 6.07 -22.86
N SER A 56 -8.35 6.49 -23.92
CA SER A 56 -9.01 7.12 -25.08
C SER A 56 -9.99 6.19 -25.80
N SER A 57 -9.82 4.87 -25.70
CA SER A 57 -10.75 3.88 -26.26
C SER A 57 -11.99 3.71 -25.38
N VAL A 58 -11.86 3.84 -24.07
CA VAL A 58 -12.99 3.77 -23.13
C VAL A 58 -13.86 5.02 -23.23
N THR A 59 -13.25 6.21 -23.25
CA THR A 59 -13.99 7.48 -23.35
C THR A 59 -14.76 7.60 -24.67
N ARG A 60 -14.20 7.07 -25.78
CA ARG A 60 -14.89 7.06 -27.08
C ARG A 60 -16.12 6.17 -27.14
N ASN A 61 -16.18 5.11 -26.34
CA ASN A 61 -17.28 4.15 -26.34
C ASN A 61 -18.34 4.45 -25.26
N ALA A 62 -18.16 5.51 -24.48
CA ALA A 62 -19.06 5.90 -23.39
C ALA A 62 -20.17 6.89 -23.82
N ILE A 63 -20.31 7.14 -25.13
CA ILE A 63 -21.31 8.04 -25.74
C ILE A 63 -22.25 7.21 -26.60
#